data_AF-D7WF50-F1
#
_entry.id   AF-D7WF50-F1
#
_cell.length_a   1.000
_cell.length_b   1.000
_cell.length_c   1.000
_cell.angle_alpha   90.00
_cell.angle_beta   90.00
_cell.angle_gamma   90.00
#
_symmetry.space_group_name_H-M   'P 1'
#
loop_
_entity.id
_entity.type
_entity.pdbx_description
1 polymer ?
#
loop_
_entity_poly.entity_id
_entity_poly.type
_entity_poly.pdbx_seq_one_letter_code
_entity_poly.pdbx_strand_id
1 'polypeptide(L)'
;MKFSRTLAAVALTAAAPLTACSPIYVFGPHPDGDLLTLARQAEADAGTLDGDAAGMREFHARQLFDEITRLCGTDSAGLPPSSCDVERGPGETTGAKDDVAAAVALTDALVTQSGKLPDESVPLVVAQAVDLTASLDAPESDDWDFPVPEEPIADESVAETAAELIKEEYAVQFGLDLASAYADDNLQARIDNLRPLHDMRIDAMRDAFPELPPRAPGYEVDGGGPTNPGEAAAFVDNIEATLVDRWRTAASDAFTEDAPAEWRTLVIHLAAHAQRAANTA
;
A
#
# COMPACT_ATOMS: atom_id res chain seq x y z
N MET A 1 1.99 78.98 55.62
CA MET A 1 2.85 77.98 54.96
C MET A 1 2.49 76.64 55.60
N LYS A 2 1.86 75.63 54.97
CA LYS A 2 2.19 74.88 53.72
C LYS A 2 3.66 74.40 53.78
N PHE A 3 4.07 73.14 53.61
CA PHE A 3 3.46 71.85 53.21
C PHE A 3 4.37 70.70 53.79
N SER A 4 4.05 69.40 53.91
CA SER A 4 2.83 68.57 53.76
C SER A 4 3.01 67.26 54.60
N ARG A 5 2.27 66.18 54.29
CA ARG A 5 2.58 64.76 54.66
C ARG A 5 2.82 63.95 53.39
N THR A 6 3.69 62.93 53.45
CA THR A 6 3.87 61.95 52.36
C THR A 6 3.90 60.53 52.94
N LEU A 7 2.92 59.71 52.57
CA LEU A 7 2.87 58.27 52.86
C LEU A 7 3.42 57.53 51.64
N ALA A 8 4.37 56.61 51.85
CA ALA A 8 4.86 55.72 50.80
C ALA A 8 4.03 54.43 50.81
N ALA A 9 3.33 54.15 49.71
CA ALA A 9 2.64 52.88 49.50
C ALA A 9 3.55 51.95 48.69
N VAL A 10 3.91 50.80 49.26
CA VAL A 10 4.66 49.74 48.55
C VAL A 10 3.64 48.87 47.82
N ALA A 11 3.62 48.95 46.49
CA ALA A 11 2.79 48.08 45.66
C ALA A 11 3.49 46.73 45.49
N LEU A 12 2.88 45.66 46.02
CA LEU A 12 3.37 44.29 45.87
C LEU A 12 2.80 43.70 44.57
N THR A 13 3.55 43.77 43.48
CA THR A 13 3.16 43.18 42.19
C THR A 13 3.26 41.65 42.23
N ALA A 14 2.12 40.98 42.31
CA ALA A 14 2.02 39.53 42.13
C ALA A 14 2.22 39.18 40.65
N ALA A 15 3.38 38.62 40.30
CA ALA A 15 3.62 38.04 38.99
C ALA A 15 2.98 36.65 38.91
N ALA A 16 1.81 36.54 38.29
CA ALA A 16 1.25 35.25 37.91
C ALA A 16 2.04 34.70 36.71
N PRO A 17 2.51 33.44 36.73
CA PRO A 17 3.13 32.83 35.56
C PRO A 17 2.06 32.59 34.50
N LEU A 18 2.08 33.38 33.44
CA LEU A 18 1.34 33.08 32.22
C LEU A 18 2.00 31.85 31.58
N THR A 19 1.35 30.69 31.70
CA THR A 19 1.67 29.50 30.89
C THR A 19 1.32 29.82 29.45
N ALA A 20 2.27 30.38 28.71
CA ALA A 20 2.10 30.65 27.29
C ALA A 20 1.98 29.31 26.54
N CYS A 21 0.81 29.06 25.95
CA CYS A 21 0.70 28.06 24.89
C CYS A 21 1.65 28.51 23.77
N SER A 22 2.78 27.82 23.59
CA SER A 22 3.73 28.17 22.52
C SER A 22 3.02 28.09 21.18
N PRO A 23 3.05 29.14 20.33
CA PRO A 23 2.30 29.18 19.08
C PRO A 23 2.69 28.07 18.10
N ILE A 24 3.87 27.46 18.27
CA ILE A 24 4.31 26.26 17.53
C ILE A 24 3.34 25.08 17.70
N TYR A 25 2.72 24.89 18.87
CA TYR A 25 1.73 23.82 19.06
C TYR A 25 0.37 24.09 18.39
N VAL A 26 0.13 25.33 17.92
CA VAL A 26 -1.14 25.77 17.33
C VAL A 26 -1.00 26.08 15.83
N PHE A 27 0.21 26.45 15.37
CA PHE A 27 0.49 26.90 14.01
C PHE A 27 1.75 26.26 13.38
N GLY A 28 2.42 25.34 14.08
CA GLY A 28 3.49 24.51 13.50
C GLY A 28 2.91 23.33 12.71
N PRO A 29 3.75 22.51 12.07
CA PRO A 29 3.31 21.24 11.50
C PRO A 29 2.87 20.27 12.62
N HIS A 30 1.94 19.39 12.28
CA HIS A 30 1.35 18.38 13.15
C HIS A 30 1.41 17.03 12.45
N PRO A 31 1.40 15.90 13.21
CA PRO A 31 1.39 14.59 12.59
C PRO A 31 0.08 14.38 11.84
N ASP A 32 0.15 13.73 10.68
CA ASP A 32 -1.05 13.36 9.94
C ASP A 32 -1.90 12.36 10.76
N GLY A 33 -3.19 12.67 10.90
CA GLY A 33 -4.09 11.92 11.79
C GLY A 33 -4.51 10.56 11.25
N ASP A 34 -4.62 10.43 9.93
CA ASP A 34 -5.02 9.18 9.27
C ASP A 34 -3.82 8.22 9.22
N LEU A 35 -2.63 8.70 8.86
CA LEU A 35 -1.38 7.93 8.99
C LEU A 35 -1.08 7.51 10.43
N LEU A 36 -1.31 8.39 11.42
CA LEU A 36 -1.13 8.02 12.84
C LEU A 36 -2.12 6.95 13.29
N THR A 37 -3.33 6.94 12.74
CA THR A 37 -4.33 5.91 12.98
C THR A 37 -3.88 4.56 12.41
N LEU A 38 -3.39 4.56 11.16
CA LEU A 38 -2.82 3.37 10.52
C LEU A 38 -1.58 2.83 11.25
N ALA A 39 -0.69 3.72 11.72
CA ALA A 39 0.52 3.35 12.45
C ALA A 39 0.18 2.63 13.77
N ARG A 40 -0.80 3.15 14.51
CA ARG A 40 -1.30 2.55 15.75
C ARG A 40 -2.03 1.24 15.53
N GLN A 41 -2.78 1.10 14.44
CA GLN A 41 -3.38 -0.19 14.06
C GLN A 41 -2.28 -1.21 13.77
N ALA A 42 -1.23 -0.83 13.04
CA ALA A 42 -0.11 -1.72 12.76
C ALA A 42 0.65 -2.16 14.03
N GLU A 43 0.87 -1.28 15.01
CA GLU A 43 1.42 -1.69 16.32
C GLU A 43 0.45 -2.56 17.13
N ALA A 44 -0.86 -2.32 17.04
CA ALA A 44 -1.87 -3.11 17.72
C ALA A 44 -1.92 -4.54 17.15
N ASP A 45 -1.92 -4.67 15.82
CA ASP A 45 -1.87 -5.96 15.11
C ASP A 45 -0.56 -6.70 15.42
N ALA A 46 0.59 -6.01 15.39
CA ALA A 46 1.89 -6.61 15.75
C ALA A 46 1.93 -7.16 17.19
N GLY A 47 1.06 -6.66 18.08
CA GLY A 47 0.91 -7.15 19.44
C GLY A 47 -0.14 -8.26 19.64
N THR A 48 -0.95 -8.58 18.62
CA THR A 48 -2.00 -9.62 18.69
C THR A 48 -1.81 -10.78 17.72
N LEU A 49 -1.16 -10.54 16.58
CA LEU A 49 -0.79 -11.56 15.60
C LEU A 49 0.46 -12.34 16.04
N ASP A 50 0.74 -13.45 15.35
CA ASP A 50 1.94 -14.27 15.53
C ASP A 50 2.81 -14.29 14.25
N GLY A 51 4.03 -14.83 14.36
CA GLY A 51 4.85 -15.19 13.21
C GLY A 51 5.25 -14.02 12.29
N ASP A 52 5.31 -14.29 10.99
CA ASP A 52 5.78 -13.32 9.98
C ASP A 52 4.79 -12.16 9.80
N ALA A 53 3.49 -12.39 9.98
CA ALA A 53 2.47 -11.34 9.96
C ALA A 53 2.68 -10.30 11.07
N ALA A 54 2.98 -10.74 12.30
CA ALA A 54 3.31 -9.84 13.40
C ALA A 54 4.56 -8.99 13.11
N GLY A 55 5.63 -9.62 12.61
CA GLY A 55 6.87 -8.92 12.22
C GLY A 55 6.67 -7.94 11.06
N MET A 56 5.81 -8.29 10.09
CA MET A 56 5.41 -7.42 8.99
C MET A 56 4.62 -6.21 9.50
N ARG A 57 3.65 -6.39 10.41
CA ARG A 57 2.91 -5.27 11.01
C ARG A 57 3.80 -4.37 11.88
N GLU A 58 4.79 -4.91 12.59
CA GLU A 58 5.81 -4.10 13.30
C GLU A 58 6.64 -3.26 12.32
N PHE A 59 7.03 -3.83 11.17
CA PHE A 59 7.73 -3.09 10.13
C PHE A 59 6.84 -1.99 9.51
N HIS A 60 5.58 -2.32 9.22
CA HIS A 60 4.60 -1.37 8.67
C HIS A 60 4.37 -0.18 9.61
N ALA A 61 4.19 -0.43 10.91
CA ALA A 61 4.13 0.61 11.94
C ALA A 61 5.35 1.54 11.91
N ARG A 62 6.56 0.97 11.90
CA ARG A 62 7.80 1.77 11.86
C ARG A 62 7.86 2.67 10.62
N GLN A 63 7.55 2.14 9.44
CA GLN A 63 7.51 2.94 8.22
C GLN A 63 6.49 4.10 8.31
N LEU A 64 5.29 3.86 8.87
CA LEU A 64 4.26 4.89 9.00
C LEU A 64 4.67 6.00 9.99
N PHE A 65 5.30 5.67 11.12
CA PHE A 65 5.85 6.70 12.02
C PHE A 65 7.00 7.50 11.39
N ASP A 66 7.84 6.84 10.61
CA ASP A 66 8.96 7.49 9.94
C ASP A 66 8.43 8.39 8.78
N GLU A 67 7.32 8.01 8.12
CA GLU A 67 6.60 8.81 7.13
C GLU A 67 5.90 10.03 7.75
N ILE A 68 5.20 9.88 8.88
CA ILE A 68 4.66 11.00 9.66
C ILE A 68 5.77 11.99 10.02
N THR A 69 6.93 11.47 10.43
CA THR A 69 8.11 12.29 10.74
C THR A 69 8.65 13.01 9.49
N ARG A 70 8.65 12.35 8.32
CA ARG A 70 9.06 12.93 7.03
C ARG A 70 8.16 14.10 6.62
N LEU A 71 6.83 13.92 6.69
CA LEU A 71 5.84 14.93 6.33
C LEU A 71 5.89 16.17 7.24
N CYS A 72 6.15 15.96 8.53
CA CYS A 72 6.38 17.04 9.48
C CYS A 72 7.63 17.89 9.19
N GLY A 73 8.56 17.37 8.38
CA GLY A 73 9.83 17.99 8.08
C GLY A 73 10.78 18.06 9.28
N THR A 74 11.91 18.76 9.08
CA THR A 74 12.93 18.94 10.12
C THR A 74 13.28 20.41 10.30
N ASP A 75 13.72 20.76 11.51
CA ASP A 75 14.25 22.06 11.86
C ASP A 75 15.69 22.26 11.36
N SER A 76 16.30 23.40 11.70
CA SER A 76 17.68 23.72 11.32
C SER A 76 18.76 22.86 12.00
N ALA A 77 18.39 22.01 12.97
CA ALA A 77 19.26 21.00 13.57
C ALA A 77 19.04 19.59 12.97
N GLY A 78 18.09 19.44 12.03
CA GLY A 78 17.72 18.16 11.44
C GLY A 78 16.81 17.31 12.31
N LEU A 79 16.12 17.90 13.29
CA LEU A 79 15.18 17.21 14.17
C LEU A 79 13.73 17.54 13.80
N PRO A 80 12.77 16.62 13.95
CA PRO A 80 11.36 16.95 13.78
C PRO A 80 10.93 17.97 14.86
N PRO A 81 10.06 18.94 14.52
CA PRO A 81 9.53 19.90 15.49
C PRO A 81 8.70 19.20 16.57
N SER A 82 8.76 19.69 17.80
CA SER A 82 8.12 19.06 18.97
C SER A 82 6.57 19.06 18.96
N SER A 83 5.94 19.67 17.96
CA SER A 83 4.50 19.54 17.67
C SER A 83 4.16 18.26 16.89
N CYS A 84 5.16 17.57 16.35
CA CYS A 84 5.08 16.28 15.70
C CYS A 84 5.66 15.11 16.51
N ASP A 85 6.01 15.36 17.78
CA ASP A 85 6.41 14.29 18.69
C ASP A 85 5.19 13.42 19.01
N VAL A 86 5.21 12.17 18.54
CA VAL A 86 4.12 11.20 18.70
C VAL A 86 4.55 10.06 19.60
N GLU A 87 3.73 9.77 20.62
CA GLU A 87 3.89 8.58 21.44
C GLU A 87 3.65 7.33 20.57
N ARG A 88 4.69 6.51 20.41
CA ARG A 88 4.63 5.18 19.81
C ARG A 88 3.99 4.20 20.79
N GLY A 89 3.26 3.22 20.25
CA GLY A 89 2.39 2.29 20.96
C GLY A 89 0.97 2.34 20.40
N PRO A 90 0.20 1.24 20.52
CA PRO A 90 -1.14 1.11 19.92
C PRO A 90 -2.18 2.11 20.47
N GLY A 91 -1.90 2.80 21.58
CA GLY A 91 -2.85 3.70 22.23
C GLY A 91 -4.06 2.93 22.76
N GLU A 92 -5.25 3.32 22.28
CA GLU A 92 -6.52 2.63 22.59
C GLU A 92 -6.95 1.64 21.48
N THR A 93 -6.15 1.49 20.43
CA THR A 93 -6.47 0.64 19.27
C THR A 93 -6.39 -0.85 19.64
N THR A 94 -7.36 -1.64 19.18
CA THR A 94 -7.39 -3.10 19.35
C THR A 94 -6.82 -3.76 18.10
N GLY A 95 -5.87 -4.68 18.28
CA GLY A 95 -5.25 -5.41 17.17
C GLY A 95 -6.20 -6.43 16.55
N ALA A 96 -5.92 -6.80 15.29
CA ALA A 96 -6.66 -7.82 14.56
C ALA A 96 -6.66 -9.20 15.26
N LYS A 97 -7.71 -9.98 15.00
CA LYS A 97 -7.92 -11.32 15.57
C LYS A 97 -7.08 -12.43 14.90
N ASP A 98 -6.72 -12.23 13.65
CA ASP A 98 -5.98 -13.12 12.76
C ASP A 98 -5.53 -12.31 11.52
N ASP A 99 -4.58 -12.87 10.77
CA ASP A 99 -3.91 -12.19 9.65
C ASP A 99 -4.89 -11.75 8.56
N VAL A 100 -5.90 -12.58 8.27
CA VAL A 100 -6.97 -12.26 7.32
C VAL A 100 -7.76 -11.03 7.77
N ALA A 101 -8.12 -10.94 9.05
CA ALA A 101 -8.78 -9.74 9.59
C ALA A 101 -7.87 -8.51 9.56
N ALA A 102 -6.54 -8.66 9.70
CA ALA A 102 -5.60 -7.55 9.58
C ALA A 102 -5.53 -7.02 8.14
N ALA A 103 -5.46 -7.92 7.14
CA ALA A 103 -5.48 -7.56 5.73
C ALA A 103 -6.77 -6.85 5.33
N VAL A 104 -7.93 -7.44 5.67
CA VAL A 104 -9.26 -6.84 5.39
C VAL A 104 -9.39 -5.48 6.06
N ALA A 105 -9.04 -5.35 7.35
CA ALA A 105 -9.15 -4.07 8.06
C ALA A 105 -8.24 -2.98 7.49
N LEU A 106 -7.05 -3.35 6.99
CA LEU A 106 -6.14 -2.40 6.33
C LEU A 106 -6.68 -1.92 4.98
N THR A 107 -7.20 -2.84 4.15
CA THR A 107 -7.83 -2.51 2.87
C THR A 107 -9.10 -1.66 3.06
N ASP A 108 -9.96 -2.02 4.00
CA ASP A 108 -11.17 -1.25 4.35
C ASP A 108 -10.81 0.16 4.86
N ALA A 109 -9.78 0.28 5.70
CA ALA A 109 -9.30 1.57 6.22
C ALA A 109 -8.77 2.45 5.08
N LEU A 110 -7.95 1.90 4.19
CA LEU A 110 -7.46 2.57 2.98
C LEU A 110 -8.62 3.08 2.11
N VAL A 111 -9.56 2.22 1.77
CA VAL A 111 -10.72 2.58 0.92
C VAL A 111 -11.58 3.67 1.57
N THR A 112 -11.69 3.67 2.90
CA THR A 112 -12.38 4.69 3.70
C THR A 112 -11.60 6.00 3.87
N GLN A 113 -10.27 5.97 3.72
CA GLN A 113 -9.35 7.12 3.87
C GLN A 113 -8.88 7.73 2.53
N SER A 114 -9.27 7.17 1.39
CA SER A 114 -9.02 7.75 0.06
C SER A 114 -9.42 9.24 0.00
N GLY A 115 -8.55 10.08 -0.55
CA GLY A 115 -8.69 11.55 -0.55
C GLY A 115 -8.29 12.27 0.74
N LYS A 116 -8.00 11.55 1.83
CA LYS A 116 -7.56 12.14 3.12
C LYS A 116 -6.07 11.94 3.38
N LEU A 117 -5.54 10.79 2.98
CA LEU A 117 -4.12 10.50 3.06
C LEU A 117 -3.32 11.49 2.18
N PRO A 118 -2.15 11.98 2.64
CA PRO A 118 -1.26 12.76 1.78
C PRO A 118 -0.84 11.95 0.54
N ASP A 119 -0.94 12.55 -0.65
CA ASP A 119 -0.64 11.91 -1.95
C ASP A 119 0.72 11.19 -1.96
N GLU A 120 1.75 11.80 -1.36
CA GLU A 120 3.10 11.23 -1.28
C GLU A 120 3.18 9.95 -0.43
N SER A 121 2.22 9.73 0.47
CA SER A 121 2.17 8.59 1.38
C SER A 121 1.27 7.46 0.89
N VAL A 122 0.39 7.72 -0.08
CA VAL A 122 -0.50 6.70 -0.68
C VAL A 122 0.28 5.46 -1.16
N PRO A 123 1.40 5.57 -1.92
CA PRO A 123 2.15 4.40 -2.36
C PRO A 123 2.72 3.56 -1.21
N LEU A 124 3.05 4.18 -0.06
CA LEU A 124 3.51 3.44 1.12
C LEU A 124 2.38 2.63 1.74
N VAL A 125 1.22 3.24 1.99
CA VAL A 125 0.12 2.53 2.67
C VAL A 125 -0.47 1.44 1.77
N VAL A 126 -0.60 1.71 0.46
CA VAL A 126 -1.06 0.70 -0.52
C VAL A 126 -0.05 -0.45 -0.62
N ALA A 127 1.25 -0.17 -0.66
CA ALA A 127 2.29 -1.21 -0.60
C ALA A 127 2.11 -2.14 0.62
N GLN A 128 1.85 -1.57 1.80
CA GLN A 128 1.61 -2.36 3.03
C GLN A 128 0.35 -3.24 2.96
N ALA A 129 -0.71 -2.79 2.27
CA ALA A 129 -1.92 -3.58 2.07
C ALA A 129 -1.71 -4.72 1.06
N VAL A 130 -0.95 -4.47 -0.01
CA VAL A 130 -0.54 -5.50 -0.97
C VAL A 130 0.37 -6.54 -0.29
N ASP A 131 1.37 -6.09 0.47
CA ASP A 131 2.34 -6.96 1.16
C ASP A 131 1.65 -7.86 2.20
N LEU A 132 0.74 -7.30 3.00
CA LEU A 132 -0.03 -8.05 4.00
C LEU A 132 -1.02 -9.03 3.35
N THR A 133 -1.73 -8.61 2.30
CA THR A 133 -2.65 -9.49 1.57
C THR A 133 -1.90 -10.62 0.85
N ALA A 134 -0.73 -10.37 0.27
CA ALA A 134 0.10 -11.39 -0.38
C ALA A 134 0.65 -12.44 0.62
N SER A 135 0.85 -12.04 1.88
CA SER A 135 1.34 -12.90 2.94
C SER A 135 0.31 -13.93 3.45
N LEU A 136 -0.99 -13.70 3.22
CA LEU A 136 -2.06 -14.59 3.69
C LEU A 136 -1.90 -16.01 3.14
N ASP A 137 -2.08 -17.02 3.98
CA ASP A 137 -2.14 -18.42 3.54
C ASP A 137 -3.41 -18.70 2.72
N ALA A 138 -3.33 -18.38 1.43
CA ALA A 138 -4.22 -18.96 0.44
C ALA A 138 -3.95 -20.47 0.35
N PRO A 139 -4.99 -21.32 0.24
CA PRO A 139 -4.84 -22.71 -0.17
C PRO A 139 -4.08 -22.84 -1.50
N GLU A 140 -3.58 -24.04 -1.81
CA GLU A 140 -2.81 -24.32 -3.04
C GLU A 140 -3.47 -23.69 -4.29
N SER A 141 -2.69 -22.90 -5.04
CA SER A 141 -2.88 -22.17 -6.33
C SER A 141 -4.26 -21.78 -6.88
N ASP A 142 -5.32 -22.51 -6.58
CA ASP A 142 -6.60 -22.53 -7.30
C ASP A 142 -7.75 -21.87 -6.50
N ASP A 143 -7.51 -21.40 -5.27
CA ASP A 143 -8.54 -20.94 -4.30
C ASP A 143 -8.32 -19.50 -3.79
N TRP A 144 -7.74 -18.62 -4.62
CA TRP A 144 -7.65 -17.19 -4.30
C TRP A 144 -8.98 -16.49 -4.60
N ASP A 145 -9.73 -16.17 -3.55
CA ASP A 145 -10.99 -15.43 -3.63
C ASP A 145 -10.73 -13.95 -3.93
N PHE A 146 -10.88 -13.55 -5.20
CA PHE A 146 -10.83 -12.14 -5.59
C PHE A 146 -12.15 -11.44 -5.20
N PRO A 147 -12.09 -10.25 -4.60
CA PRO A 147 -13.28 -9.46 -4.26
C PRO A 147 -13.85 -8.77 -5.50
N VAL A 148 -14.25 -9.56 -6.50
CA VAL A 148 -14.92 -9.12 -7.72
C VAL A 148 -16.32 -8.61 -7.33
N PRO A 149 -16.73 -7.41 -7.78
CA PRO A 149 -18.05 -6.88 -7.44
C PRO A 149 -19.17 -7.66 -8.14
N GLU A 150 -20.34 -7.74 -7.49
CA GLU A 150 -21.53 -8.44 -8.02
C GLU A 150 -22.06 -7.81 -9.33
N GLU A 151 -21.83 -6.52 -9.52
CA GLU A 151 -22.19 -5.75 -10.72
C GLU A 151 -20.91 -5.21 -11.38
N PRO A 152 -20.79 -5.24 -12.73
CA PRO A 152 -19.61 -4.74 -13.43
C PRO A 152 -19.26 -3.29 -13.13
N ILE A 153 -17.97 -2.99 -13.07
CA ILE A 153 -17.47 -1.63 -12.84
C ILE A 153 -17.62 -0.83 -14.15
N ALA A 154 -18.58 0.10 -14.14
CA ALA A 154 -18.96 0.89 -15.32
C ALA A 154 -18.21 2.23 -15.47
N ASP A 155 -17.16 2.47 -14.69
CA ASP A 155 -16.35 3.69 -14.79
C ASP A 155 -15.41 3.65 -16.00
N GLU A 156 -15.52 4.63 -16.90
CA GLU A 156 -14.77 4.67 -18.16
C GLU A 156 -13.26 4.90 -17.95
N SER A 157 -12.86 5.68 -16.93
CA SER A 157 -11.45 5.98 -16.65
C SER A 157 -10.72 4.77 -16.04
N VAL A 158 -11.42 4.02 -15.19
CA VAL A 158 -10.92 2.75 -14.66
C VAL A 158 -10.94 1.68 -15.75
N ALA A 159 -11.95 1.63 -16.61
CA ALA A 159 -12.01 0.67 -17.71
C ALA A 159 -10.85 0.84 -18.71
N GLU A 160 -10.38 2.07 -18.98
CA GLU A 160 -9.16 2.31 -19.77
C GLU A 160 -7.92 1.75 -19.05
N THR A 161 -7.78 2.00 -17.76
CA THR A 161 -6.68 1.48 -16.93
C THR A 161 -6.67 -0.06 -16.89
N ALA A 162 -7.84 -0.67 -16.71
CA ALA A 162 -8.03 -2.12 -16.74
C ALA A 162 -7.73 -2.72 -18.13
N ALA A 163 -8.02 -1.98 -19.20
CA ALA A 163 -7.71 -2.38 -20.57
C ALA A 163 -6.22 -2.36 -20.90
N GLU A 164 -5.39 -1.56 -20.22
CA GLU A 164 -3.94 -1.68 -20.32
C GLU A 164 -3.39 -2.83 -19.48
N LEU A 165 -3.81 -2.95 -18.21
CA LEU A 165 -3.36 -4.03 -17.30
C LEU A 165 -3.62 -5.43 -17.87
N ILE A 166 -4.80 -5.67 -18.46
CA ILE A 166 -5.10 -6.98 -19.04
C ILE A 166 -4.26 -7.27 -20.31
N LYS A 167 -3.79 -6.24 -21.03
CA LYS A 167 -2.84 -6.44 -22.14
C LYS A 167 -1.46 -6.82 -21.62
N GLU A 168 -1.03 -6.27 -20.49
CA GLU A 168 0.24 -6.64 -19.85
C GLU A 168 0.19 -8.10 -19.38
N GLU A 169 -0.89 -8.57 -18.74
CA GLU A 169 -1.09 -10.00 -18.42
C GLU A 169 -1.00 -10.89 -19.67
N TYR A 170 -1.67 -10.52 -20.77
CA TYR A 170 -1.58 -11.28 -22.02
C TYR A 170 -0.18 -11.27 -22.67
N ALA A 171 0.56 -10.17 -22.52
CA ALA A 171 1.94 -10.04 -22.98
C ALA A 171 2.87 -10.93 -22.16
N VAL A 172 2.68 -11.00 -20.84
CA VAL A 172 3.43 -11.91 -19.96
C VAL A 172 3.11 -13.37 -20.29
N GLN A 173 1.84 -13.76 -20.44
CA GLN A 173 1.49 -15.11 -20.90
C GLN A 173 2.14 -15.45 -22.25
N PHE A 174 2.22 -14.50 -23.20
CA PHE A 174 2.93 -14.68 -24.47
C PHE A 174 4.45 -14.81 -24.28
N GLY A 175 5.01 -14.11 -23.29
CA GLY A 175 6.38 -14.29 -22.83
C GLY A 175 6.64 -15.69 -22.27
N LEU A 176 5.73 -16.23 -21.45
CA LEU A 176 5.80 -17.60 -20.93
C LEU A 176 5.69 -18.65 -22.06
N ASP A 177 4.81 -18.43 -23.05
CA ASP A 177 4.76 -19.23 -24.29
C ASP A 177 6.13 -19.24 -25.00
N LEU A 178 6.76 -18.07 -25.18
CA LEU A 178 8.05 -17.92 -25.84
C LEU A 178 9.21 -18.55 -25.03
N ALA A 179 9.22 -18.40 -23.70
CA ALA A 179 10.22 -18.98 -22.81
C ALA A 179 10.17 -20.52 -22.81
N SER A 180 8.97 -21.11 -22.86
CA SER A 180 8.79 -22.58 -22.89
C SER A 180 9.55 -23.27 -24.03
N ALA A 181 9.73 -22.60 -25.18
CA ALA A 181 10.45 -23.14 -26.33
C ALA A 181 11.95 -23.38 -26.07
N TYR A 182 12.50 -22.79 -24.99
CA TYR A 182 13.90 -22.88 -24.58
C TYR A 182 14.06 -23.35 -23.12
N ALA A 183 12.98 -23.72 -22.44
CA ALA A 183 13.00 -24.09 -21.03
C ALA A 183 13.73 -25.43 -20.78
N ASP A 184 14.30 -25.57 -19.59
CA ASP A 184 14.62 -26.88 -19.01
C ASP A 184 13.44 -27.38 -18.15
N ASP A 185 13.54 -28.62 -17.66
CA ASP A 185 12.45 -29.27 -16.90
C ASP A 185 12.00 -28.45 -15.66
N ASN A 186 12.91 -27.70 -15.03
CA ASN A 186 12.57 -26.88 -13.86
C ASN A 186 11.84 -25.60 -14.27
N LEU A 187 12.35 -24.91 -15.30
CA LEU A 187 11.69 -23.70 -15.80
C LEU A 187 10.33 -24.03 -16.42
N GLN A 188 10.18 -25.17 -17.08
CA GLN A 188 8.90 -25.60 -17.61
C GLN A 188 7.88 -25.85 -16.50
N ALA A 189 8.26 -26.53 -15.42
CA ALA A 189 7.38 -26.73 -14.26
C ALA A 189 6.94 -25.40 -13.62
N ARG A 190 7.84 -24.42 -13.52
CA ARG A 190 7.51 -23.06 -13.06
C ARG A 190 6.57 -22.32 -14.01
N ILE A 191 6.79 -22.41 -15.32
CA ILE A 191 5.88 -21.85 -16.35
C ILE A 191 4.48 -22.48 -16.25
N ASP A 192 4.41 -23.80 -16.04
CA ASP A 192 3.15 -24.54 -15.91
C ASP A 192 2.39 -24.14 -14.62
N ASN A 193 3.10 -23.79 -13.55
CA ASN A 193 2.52 -23.23 -12.31
C ASN A 193 2.08 -21.77 -12.46
N LEU A 194 2.84 -20.94 -13.19
CA LEU A 194 2.52 -19.52 -13.38
C LEU A 194 1.24 -19.33 -14.20
N ARG A 195 1.10 -20.05 -15.32
CA ARG A 195 -0.04 -19.90 -16.26
C ARG A 195 -1.42 -19.78 -15.61
N PRO A 196 -1.89 -20.74 -14.77
CA PRO A 196 -3.20 -20.63 -14.12
C PRO A 196 -3.32 -19.40 -13.22
N LEU A 197 -2.22 -18.96 -12.58
CA LEU A 197 -2.23 -17.75 -11.74
C LEU A 197 -2.42 -16.45 -12.55
N HIS A 198 -1.98 -16.42 -13.82
CA HIS A 198 -2.35 -15.34 -14.75
C HIS A 198 -3.80 -15.47 -15.21
N ASP A 199 -4.25 -16.68 -15.58
CA ASP A 199 -5.63 -16.93 -16.02
C ASP A 199 -6.63 -16.48 -14.95
N MET A 200 -6.39 -16.77 -13.67
CA MET A 200 -7.24 -16.32 -12.56
C MET A 200 -7.34 -14.78 -12.45
N ARG A 201 -6.24 -14.04 -12.65
CA ARG A 201 -6.26 -12.56 -12.64
C ARG A 201 -6.97 -12.01 -13.88
N ILE A 202 -6.79 -12.66 -15.04
CA ILE A 202 -7.49 -12.34 -16.28
C ILE A 202 -9.00 -12.54 -16.13
N ASP A 203 -9.43 -13.66 -15.53
CA ASP A 203 -10.84 -13.98 -15.33
C ASP A 203 -11.48 -13.01 -14.33
N ALA A 204 -10.85 -12.75 -13.18
CA ALA A 204 -11.32 -11.74 -12.22
C ALA A 204 -11.45 -10.32 -12.83
N MET A 205 -10.51 -9.94 -13.70
CA MET A 205 -10.59 -8.69 -14.47
C MET A 205 -11.73 -8.69 -15.49
N ARG A 206 -12.02 -9.83 -16.13
CA ARG A 206 -13.13 -9.95 -17.10
C ARG A 206 -14.50 -9.98 -16.45
N ASP A 207 -14.63 -10.56 -15.26
CA ASP A 207 -15.88 -10.53 -14.51
C ASP A 207 -16.17 -9.10 -14.01
N ALA A 208 -15.15 -8.38 -13.52
CA ALA A 208 -15.28 -6.97 -13.14
C ALA A 208 -15.53 -6.03 -14.35
N PHE A 209 -14.94 -6.33 -15.51
CA PHE A 209 -15.02 -5.52 -16.73
C PHE A 209 -15.26 -6.41 -18.00
N PRO A 210 -16.53 -6.74 -18.32
CA PRO A 210 -16.85 -7.69 -19.40
C PRO A 210 -16.39 -7.28 -20.81
N GLU A 211 -16.26 -5.98 -21.08
CA GLU A 211 -15.91 -5.43 -22.40
C GLU A 211 -14.37 -5.31 -22.61
N LEU A 212 -13.54 -5.86 -21.72
CA LEU A 212 -12.09 -5.80 -21.85
C LEU A 212 -11.57 -6.47 -23.14
N PRO A 213 -10.55 -5.86 -23.80
CA PRO A 213 -10.09 -6.30 -25.12
C PRO A 213 -9.62 -7.75 -25.11
N PRO A 214 -9.82 -8.52 -26.19
CA PRO A 214 -9.31 -9.88 -26.31
C PRO A 214 -7.78 -9.90 -26.48
N ARG A 215 -7.15 -11.04 -26.16
CA ARG A 215 -5.72 -11.29 -26.38
C ARG A 215 -5.34 -11.03 -27.85
N ALA A 216 -4.30 -10.24 -28.07
CA ALA A 216 -3.75 -9.95 -29.40
C ALA A 216 -3.04 -11.19 -29.97
N PRO A 217 -2.91 -11.33 -31.30
CA PRO A 217 -2.25 -12.48 -31.92
C PRO A 217 -0.73 -12.55 -31.70
N GLY A 218 -0.13 -11.51 -31.10
CA GLY A 218 1.29 -11.45 -30.76
C GLY A 218 1.62 -10.13 -30.06
N TYR A 219 2.74 -10.11 -29.35
CA TYR A 219 3.23 -8.99 -28.55
C TYR A 219 4.68 -8.67 -28.91
N GLU A 220 5.09 -7.41 -28.76
CA GLU A 220 6.49 -7.03 -28.91
C GLU A 220 7.29 -7.49 -27.68
N VAL A 221 8.53 -7.95 -27.90
CA VAL A 221 9.42 -8.44 -26.84
C VAL A 221 10.73 -7.67 -26.95
N ASP A 222 10.92 -6.73 -26.02
CA ASP A 222 12.11 -5.88 -25.98
C ASP A 222 13.39 -6.71 -25.80
N GLY A 223 14.43 -6.37 -26.58
CA GLY A 223 15.67 -7.15 -26.63
C GLY A 223 15.58 -8.45 -27.44
N GLY A 224 14.38 -8.90 -27.81
CA GLY A 224 14.13 -10.18 -28.46
C GLY A 224 13.90 -11.34 -27.48
N GLY A 225 13.41 -12.46 -27.98
CA GLY A 225 13.16 -13.66 -27.17
C GLY A 225 14.45 -14.36 -26.71
N PRO A 226 14.38 -15.17 -25.63
CA PRO A 226 15.49 -16.00 -25.18
C PRO A 226 15.93 -17.00 -26.26
N THR A 227 17.20 -17.39 -26.23
CA THR A 227 17.79 -18.35 -27.18
C THR A 227 18.36 -19.62 -26.54
N ASN A 228 18.35 -19.69 -25.20
CA ASN A 228 18.84 -20.81 -24.40
C ASN A 228 18.15 -20.83 -23.01
N PRO A 229 18.25 -21.92 -22.23
CA PRO A 229 17.53 -22.04 -20.95
C PRO A 229 17.89 -20.97 -19.91
N GLY A 230 19.15 -20.52 -19.87
CA GLY A 230 19.59 -19.48 -18.93
C GLY A 230 18.98 -18.11 -19.25
N GLU A 231 18.92 -17.76 -20.53
CA GLU A 231 18.19 -16.57 -21.00
C GLU A 231 16.68 -16.72 -20.77
N ALA A 232 16.10 -17.91 -20.95
CA ALA A 232 14.67 -18.14 -20.73
C ALA A 232 14.28 -17.95 -19.26
N ALA A 233 15.08 -18.45 -18.32
CA ALA A 233 14.84 -18.27 -16.88
C ALA A 233 14.90 -16.78 -16.49
N ALA A 234 15.97 -16.07 -16.90
CA ALA A 234 16.13 -14.65 -16.63
C ALA A 234 15.04 -13.79 -17.32
N PHE A 235 14.54 -14.23 -18.47
CA PHE A 235 13.43 -13.59 -19.16
C PHE A 235 12.11 -13.73 -18.38
N VAL A 236 11.80 -14.94 -17.87
CA VAL A 236 10.63 -15.17 -17.00
C VAL A 236 10.74 -14.33 -15.72
N ASP A 237 11.90 -14.34 -15.05
CA ASP A 237 12.13 -13.51 -13.84
C ASP A 237 11.87 -12.01 -14.11
N ASN A 238 12.32 -11.50 -15.27
CA ASN A 238 12.15 -10.10 -15.61
C ASN A 238 10.69 -9.73 -15.93
N ILE A 239 9.96 -10.56 -16.68
CA ILE A 239 8.55 -10.26 -17.03
C ILE A 239 7.64 -10.38 -15.80
N GLU A 240 7.85 -11.36 -14.92
CA GLU A 240 7.09 -11.49 -13.67
C GLU A 240 7.38 -10.30 -12.73
N ALA A 241 8.65 -9.95 -12.51
CA ALA A 241 9.00 -8.80 -11.67
C ALA A 241 8.42 -7.48 -12.22
N THR A 242 8.48 -7.28 -13.54
CA THR A 242 7.88 -6.12 -14.19
C THR A 242 6.36 -6.07 -14.00
N LEU A 243 5.68 -7.22 -14.11
CA LEU A 243 4.23 -7.32 -13.91
C LEU A 243 3.82 -7.05 -12.46
N VAL A 244 4.59 -7.52 -11.47
CA VAL A 244 4.37 -7.20 -10.05
C VAL A 244 4.50 -5.69 -9.80
N ASP A 245 5.55 -5.05 -10.33
CA ASP A 245 5.72 -3.59 -10.22
C ASP A 245 4.56 -2.82 -10.89
N ARG A 246 4.07 -3.32 -12.04
CA ARG A 246 2.91 -2.75 -12.73
C ARG A 246 1.62 -2.81 -11.91
N TRP A 247 1.31 -3.98 -11.34
CA TRP A 247 0.14 -4.12 -10.47
C TRP A 247 0.26 -3.28 -9.19
N ARG A 248 1.44 -3.21 -8.56
CA ARG A 248 1.65 -2.34 -7.38
C ARG A 248 1.52 -0.85 -7.71
N THR A 249 1.96 -0.45 -8.90
CA THR A 249 1.77 0.91 -9.42
C THR A 249 0.29 1.21 -9.64
N ALA A 250 -0.42 0.37 -10.39
CA ALA A 250 -1.85 0.52 -10.63
C ALA A 250 -2.69 0.48 -9.35
N ALA A 251 -2.30 -0.33 -8.37
CA ALA A 251 -2.92 -0.32 -7.05
C ALA A 251 -2.73 1.02 -6.34
N SER A 252 -1.57 1.67 -6.47
CA SER A 252 -1.31 2.98 -5.89
C SER A 252 -2.07 4.10 -6.62
N ASP A 253 -2.04 4.09 -7.96
CA ASP A 253 -2.73 5.06 -8.83
C ASP A 253 -4.25 4.98 -8.71
N ALA A 254 -4.80 3.83 -8.29
CA ALA A 254 -6.22 3.67 -8.01
C ALA A 254 -6.71 4.47 -6.79
N PHE A 255 -5.84 4.94 -5.88
CA PHE A 255 -6.24 5.69 -4.67
C PHE A 255 -6.41 7.19 -4.90
N THR A 256 -7.06 7.55 -6.01
CA THR A 256 -7.62 8.88 -6.25
C THR A 256 -9.00 9.03 -5.62
N GLU A 257 -9.52 10.27 -5.51
CA GLU A 257 -10.86 10.52 -4.97
C GLU A 257 -11.99 9.96 -5.85
N ASP A 258 -11.79 9.94 -7.16
CA ASP A 258 -12.82 9.60 -8.15
C ASP A 258 -12.95 8.08 -8.41
N ALA A 259 -11.95 7.28 -8.02
CA ALA A 259 -11.95 5.84 -8.27
C ALA A 259 -13.00 5.09 -7.42
N PRO A 260 -13.80 4.16 -8.00
CA PRO A 260 -14.72 3.29 -7.27
C PRO A 260 -14.03 2.52 -6.14
N ALA A 261 -14.75 2.29 -5.05
CA ALA A 261 -14.24 1.56 -3.89
C ALA A 261 -13.93 0.10 -4.25
N GLU A 262 -14.80 -0.48 -5.08
CA GLU A 262 -14.73 -1.82 -5.63
C GLU A 262 -13.44 -2.02 -6.45
N TRP A 263 -13.06 -1.03 -7.26
CA TRP A 263 -11.81 -1.06 -8.01
C TRP A 263 -10.59 -1.03 -7.08
N ARG A 264 -10.59 -0.10 -6.10
CA ARG A 264 -9.49 0.05 -5.13
C ARG A 264 -9.26 -1.22 -4.30
N THR A 265 -10.32 -1.90 -3.89
CA THR A 265 -10.22 -3.22 -3.24
C THR A 265 -9.70 -4.30 -4.20
N LEU A 266 -10.29 -4.42 -5.40
CA LEU A 266 -9.92 -5.46 -6.36
C LEU A 266 -8.46 -5.37 -6.81
N VAL A 267 -7.95 -4.16 -7.10
CA VAL A 267 -6.58 -3.96 -7.57
C VAL A 267 -5.52 -4.27 -6.51
N ILE A 268 -5.82 -4.04 -5.21
CA ILE A 268 -4.95 -4.49 -4.11
C ILE A 268 -4.83 -6.02 -4.11
N HIS A 269 -5.95 -6.73 -4.28
CA HIS A 269 -5.96 -8.20 -4.31
C HIS A 269 -5.28 -8.76 -5.57
N LEU A 270 -5.45 -8.13 -6.73
CA LEU A 270 -4.75 -8.48 -7.98
C LEU A 270 -3.22 -8.31 -7.84
N ALA A 271 -2.78 -7.19 -7.27
CA ALA A 271 -1.36 -6.93 -6.99
C ALA A 271 -0.78 -7.90 -5.96
N ALA A 272 -1.53 -8.21 -4.90
CA ALA A 272 -1.14 -9.16 -3.88
C ALA A 272 -0.99 -10.58 -4.45
N HIS A 273 -1.94 -10.99 -5.31
CA HIS A 273 -1.87 -12.28 -6.00
C HIS A 273 -0.68 -12.36 -6.97
N ALA A 274 -0.43 -11.32 -7.77
CA ALA A 274 0.74 -11.27 -8.66
C ALA A 274 2.05 -11.37 -7.88
N GLN A 275 2.18 -10.64 -6.77
CA GLN A 275 3.34 -10.71 -5.88
C GLN A 275 3.51 -12.08 -5.23
N ARG A 276 2.42 -12.72 -4.77
CA ARG A 276 2.48 -14.08 -4.22
C ARG A 276 2.95 -15.06 -5.27
N ALA A 277 2.35 -15.04 -6.47
CA ALA A 277 2.70 -15.90 -7.60
C ALA A 277 4.20 -15.82 -7.94
N ALA A 278 4.76 -14.62 -8.08
CA ALA A 278 6.17 -14.42 -8.38
C ALA A 278 7.13 -14.93 -7.29
N ASN A 279 6.68 -15.00 -6.03
CA ASN A 279 7.45 -15.51 -4.89
C ASN A 279 7.32 -17.02 -4.67
N THR A 280 6.27 -17.67 -5.16
CA THR A 280 5.96 -19.09 -4.87
C THR A 280 6.10 -20.05 -6.07
N ALA A 281 6.23 -19.54 -7.30
CA ALA A 281 6.28 -20.34 -8.53
C ALA A 281 7.69 -20.77 -8.96
#